data_AF-A0A9E5JQ82-F1
#
_entry.id   AF-A0A9E5JQ82-F1
#
_cell.length_a   1.000
_cell.length_b   1.000
_cell.length_c   1.000
_cell.angle_alpha   90.00
_cell.angle_beta   90.00
_cell.angle_gamma   90.00
#
_symmetry.space_group_name_H-M   'P 1'
#
loop_
_entity.id
_entity.type
_entity.pdbx_description
1 polymer ?
#
loop_
_entity_poly.entity_id
_entity_poly.type
_entity_poly.pdbx_seq_one_letter_code
_entity_poly.pdbx_strand_id
1 'polypeptide(L)'
;MSVTLLATAKTFLNVIHSADDVLLQQLLDSAEAEALNFMDRDDFGDVCSCDSSSYDVSSDVSSETIVMPADVQTGVLILLQATYQASPDEMQQLRDVAEVKLMPYRCRLGV
;
A
#
# COMPACT_ATOMS: atom_id res chain seq x y z
N MET A 1 -5.91 4.75 -9.44
CA MET A 1 -6.46 5.74 -8.49
C MET A 1 -6.04 5.26 -7.12
N SER A 2 -5.45 6.12 -6.30
CA SER A 2 -5.04 5.70 -4.95
C SER A 2 -6.22 5.24 -4.12
N VAL A 3 -6.03 4.15 -3.37
CA VAL A 3 -7.00 3.68 -2.38
C VAL A 3 -6.86 4.49 -1.09
N THR A 4 -5.65 4.92 -0.78
CA THR A 4 -5.36 5.78 0.37
C THR A 4 -5.68 7.24 0.05
N LEU A 5 -6.34 7.92 0.98
CA LEU A 5 -6.64 9.36 0.82
C LEU A 5 -5.36 10.20 0.98
N LEU A 6 -5.17 11.18 0.10
CA LEU A 6 -4.06 12.15 0.17
C LEU A 6 -4.00 12.86 1.53
N ALA A 7 -5.15 13.15 2.14
CA ALA A 7 -5.21 13.76 3.47
C ALA A 7 -4.59 12.87 4.58
N THR A 8 -4.77 11.56 4.49
CA THR A 8 -4.16 10.59 5.42
C THR A 8 -2.64 10.58 5.26
N ALA A 9 -2.16 10.55 4.01
CA ALA A 9 -0.73 10.61 3.69
C ALA A 9 -0.08 11.90 4.23
N LYS A 10 -0.74 13.06 4.02
CA LYS A 10 -0.27 14.35 4.55
C LYS A 10 -0.22 14.38 6.07
N THR A 11 -1.23 13.83 6.73
CA THR A 11 -1.26 13.73 8.19
C THR A 11 -0.11 12.87 8.70
N PHE A 12 0.16 11.73 8.04
CA PHE A 12 1.27 10.83 8.38
C PHE A 12 2.65 11.51 8.23
N LEU A 13 2.84 12.28 7.15
CA LEU A 13 4.08 13.00 6.87
C LEU A 13 4.21 14.34 7.62
N ASN A 14 3.21 14.72 8.42
CA ASN A 14 3.10 16.06 9.04
C ASN A 14 3.17 17.22 8.02
N VAL A 15 2.67 17.01 6.80
CA VAL A 15 2.62 18.03 5.74
C VAL A 15 1.33 18.83 5.83
N ILE A 16 1.44 20.11 6.20
CA ILE A 16 0.27 20.99 6.42
C ILE A 16 -0.06 21.89 5.21
N HIS A 17 0.81 21.97 4.20
CA HIS A 17 0.62 22.81 3.02
C HIS A 17 0.04 22.02 1.83
N SER A 18 -0.38 22.72 0.78
CA SER A 18 -0.91 22.13 -0.46
C SER A 18 0.01 22.22 -1.68
N ALA A 19 1.20 22.82 -1.53
CA ALA A 19 2.13 23.04 -2.65
C ALA A 19 2.54 21.75 -3.37
N ASP A 20 2.68 20.67 -2.61
CA ASP A 20 3.16 19.38 -3.11
C ASP A 20 2.03 18.37 -3.34
N ASP A 21 0.76 18.78 -3.32
CA ASP A 21 -0.37 17.84 -3.39
C ASP A 21 -0.33 16.96 -4.64
N VAL A 22 0.06 17.52 -5.79
CA VAL A 22 0.21 16.77 -7.04
C VAL A 22 1.37 15.77 -6.97
N LEU A 23 2.50 16.19 -6.39
CA LEU A 23 3.67 15.34 -6.22
C LEU A 23 3.39 14.19 -5.24
N LEU A 24 2.81 14.50 -4.08
CA LEU A 24 2.44 13.52 -3.07
C LEU A 24 1.42 12.52 -3.61
N GLN A 25 0.46 12.97 -4.42
CA GLN A 25 -0.48 12.07 -5.08
C GLN A 25 0.23 11.10 -6.04
N GLN A 26 1.16 11.60 -6.87
CA GLN A 26 1.94 10.75 -7.77
C GLN A 26 2.82 9.75 -7.01
N LEU A 27 3.48 10.19 -5.93
CA LEU A 27 4.30 9.32 -5.09
C LEU A 27 3.47 8.28 -4.36
N LEU A 28 2.26 8.63 -3.91
CA LEU A 28 1.34 7.71 -3.27
C LEU A 28 0.88 6.62 -4.26
N ASP A 29 0.51 7.00 -5.48
CA ASP A 29 0.17 6.05 -6.53
C ASP A 29 1.35 5.09 -6.83
N SER A 30 2.58 5.62 -6.84
CA SER A 30 3.79 4.79 -7.03
C SER A 30 4.05 3.85 -5.84
N ALA A 31 3.87 4.31 -4.61
CA ALA A 31 4.06 3.52 -3.40
C ALA A 31 3.02 2.40 -3.30
N GLU A 32 1.77 2.67 -3.68
CA GLU A 32 0.72 1.66 -3.77
C GLU A 32 1.04 0.59 -4.83
N ALA A 33 1.46 1.00 -6.02
CA ALA A 33 1.89 0.08 -7.06
C ALA A 33 3.10 -0.78 -6.62
N GLU A 34 4.06 -0.17 -5.91
CA GLU A 34 5.21 -0.89 -5.36
C GLU A 34 4.78 -1.95 -4.32
N ALA A 35 3.88 -1.58 -3.41
CA ALA A 35 3.36 -2.50 -2.40
C ALA A 35 2.61 -3.69 -3.04
N LEU A 36 1.78 -3.44 -4.05
CA LEU A 36 1.09 -4.49 -4.81
C LEU A 36 2.07 -5.44 -5.49
N ASN A 37 3.09 -4.90 -6.17
CA ASN A 37 4.15 -5.70 -6.79
C ASN A 37 4.93 -6.53 -5.76
N PHE A 38 5.26 -5.95 -4.60
CA PHE A 38 5.96 -6.68 -3.54
C PHE A 38 5.11 -7.82 -2.98
N MET A 39 3.81 -7.58 -2.78
CA MET A 39 2.88 -8.59 -2.30
C MET A 39 2.48 -9.61 -3.38
N ASP A 40 2.83 -9.38 -4.64
CA ASP A 40 2.40 -10.16 -5.81
C ASP A 40 0.87 -10.23 -5.92
N ARG A 41 0.24 -9.04 -5.91
CA ARG A 41 -1.22 -8.84 -5.91
C ARG A 41 -1.63 -7.82 -6.97
N ASP A 42 -2.83 -8.00 -7.53
CA ASP A 42 -3.44 -7.05 -8.47
C ASP A 42 -4.23 -5.94 -7.75
N ASP A 43 -4.72 -6.20 -6.54
CA ASP A 43 -5.48 -5.26 -5.73
C ASP A 43 -5.23 -5.40 -4.21
N PHE A 44 -5.67 -4.38 -3.46
CA PHE A 44 -5.67 -4.35 -2.00
C PHE A 44 -6.93 -4.97 -1.37
N GLY A 45 -7.75 -5.65 -2.17
CA GLY A 45 -9.01 -6.27 -1.76
C GLY A 45 -8.83 -7.49 -0.85
N ASP A 46 -9.83 -8.35 -0.82
CA ASP A 46 -10.01 -9.29 0.28
C ASP A 46 -8.80 -10.23 0.51
N VAL A 47 -8.69 -10.69 1.76
CA VAL A 47 -7.54 -11.40 2.29
C VAL A 47 -7.31 -12.70 1.50
N CYS A 48 -6.21 -12.78 0.75
CA CYS A 48 -5.79 -13.91 -0.10
C CYS A 48 -6.54 -14.09 -1.45
N SER A 49 -6.42 -13.12 -2.36
CA SER A 49 -6.71 -13.34 -3.80
C SER A 49 -5.53 -13.96 -4.59
N CYS A 50 -4.61 -14.66 -3.92
CA CYS A 50 -3.39 -15.21 -4.54
C CYS A 50 -3.64 -16.38 -5.51
N ASP A 51 -4.83 -16.97 -5.44
CA ASP A 51 -5.22 -18.13 -6.21
C ASP A 51 -6.49 -17.80 -7.00
N SER A 52 -6.33 -17.39 -8.25
CA SER A 52 -7.45 -17.25 -9.17
C SER A 52 -8.02 -18.61 -9.63
N SER A 53 -7.59 -19.74 -9.05
CA SER A 53 -8.20 -21.05 -9.31
C SER A 53 -9.36 -21.34 -8.35
N SER A 54 -10.54 -20.90 -8.80
CA SER A 54 -11.82 -21.61 -8.67
C SER A 54 -12.24 -22.14 -7.29
N TYR A 55 -12.85 -21.30 -6.46
CA TYR A 55 -14.04 -21.71 -5.71
C TYR A 55 -15.04 -20.55 -5.63
N ASP A 56 -16.24 -20.82 -6.14
CA ASP A 56 -17.41 -19.94 -6.19
C ASP A 56 -17.87 -19.64 -4.75
N VAL A 57 -17.29 -18.62 -4.11
CA VAL A 57 -17.80 -18.11 -2.84
C VAL A 57 -18.89 -17.10 -3.18
N SER A 58 -20.12 -17.57 -2.99
CA SER A 58 -21.39 -16.91 -3.26
C SER A 58 -21.36 -15.40 -2.97
N SER A 59 -21.74 -14.65 -4.00
CA SER A 59 -21.88 -13.21 -4.03
C SER A 59 -22.97 -12.74 -3.08
N ASP A 60 -22.60 -12.41 -1.86
CA ASP A 60 -23.39 -11.57 -0.96
C ASP A 60 -22.46 -10.55 -0.28
N VAL A 61 -21.69 -9.83 -1.10
CA VAL A 61 -20.94 -8.67 -0.62
C VAL A 61 -21.76 -7.43 -0.95
N SER A 62 -22.36 -6.88 0.11
CA SER A 62 -22.75 -5.48 0.19
C SER A 62 -21.67 -4.60 -0.45
N SER A 63 -22.06 -3.42 -0.92
CA SER A 63 -21.19 -2.34 -1.40
C SER A 63 -20.21 -1.85 -0.32
N GLU A 64 -19.39 -2.74 0.22
CA GLU A 64 -18.40 -2.46 1.23
C GLU A 64 -17.15 -2.03 0.49
N THR A 65 -16.82 -0.75 0.69
CA THR A 65 -15.55 -0.13 0.32
C THR A 65 -14.41 -1.13 0.41
N ILE A 66 -13.59 -1.25 -0.65
CA ILE A 66 -12.33 -2.01 -0.62
C ILE A 66 -11.52 -1.54 0.60
N VAL A 67 -11.55 -2.31 1.69
CA VAL A 67 -10.87 -1.92 2.94
C VAL A 67 -9.47 -2.49 2.90
N MET A 68 -8.51 -1.64 2.56
CA MET A 68 -7.10 -1.98 2.71
C MET A 68 -6.79 -2.29 4.18
N PRO A 69 -6.15 -3.43 4.51
CA PRO A 69 -5.74 -3.72 5.87
C PRO A 69 -4.84 -2.61 6.45
N ALA A 70 -5.01 -2.28 7.72
CA ALA A 70 -4.27 -1.18 8.37
C ALA A 70 -2.74 -1.36 8.33
N ASP A 71 -2.26 -2.61 8.40
CA ASP A 71 -0.82 -2.90 8.27
C ASP A 71 -0.30 -2.63 6.85
N VAL A 72 -1.07 -2.99 5.82
CA VAL A 72 -0.72 -2.71 4.42
C VAL A 72 -0.71 -1.21 4.16
N GLN A 73 -1.72 -0.48 4.65
CA GLN A 73 -1.76 0.97 4.57
C GLN A 73 -0.54 1.60 5.24
N THR A 74 -0.15 1.09 6.42
CA THR A 74 1.06 1.57 7.11
C THR A 74 2.32 1.31 6.27
N GLY A 75 2.44 0.13 5.64
CA GLY A 75 3.54 -0.19 4.74
C GLY A 75 3.63 0.78 3.54
N VAL A 76 2.51 1.06 2.88
CA VAL A 76 2.42 2.03 1.77
C VAL A 76 2.86 3.42 2.22
N LEU A 77 2.38 3.89 3.38
CA LEU A 77 2.75 5.20 3.92
C LEU A 77 4.24 5.31 4.24
N ILE A 78 4.88 4.23 4.70
CA ILE A 78 6.33 4.17 4.93
C ILE A 78 7.10 4.23 3.61
N LEU A 79 6.65 3.53 2.56
CA LEU A 79 7.25 3.61 1.22
C LEU A 79 7.14 5.03 0.62
N LEU A 80 6.01 5.69 0.83
CA LEU A 80 5.83 7.09 0.48
C LEU A 80 6.81 7.99 1.24
N GLN A 81 6.93 7.81 2.55
CA GLN A 81 7.87 8.56 3.39
C GLN A 81 9.32 8.39 2.93
N ALA A 82 9.70 7.16 2.60
CA ALA A 82 11.03 6.83 2.10
C ALA A 82 11.34 7.61 0.82
N THR A 83 10.37 7.75 -0.07
CA THR A 83 10.56 8.41 -1.37
C THR A 83 10.49 9.94 -1.30
N TYR A 84 9.67 10.49 -0.40
CA TYR A 84 9.43 11.92 -0.33
C TYR A 84 10.50 12.70 0.46
N GLN A 85 10.96 12.17 1.59
CA GLN A 85 11.78 12.95 2.55
C GLN A 85 13.03 12.25 3.09
N ALA A 86 13.23 10.96 2.83
CA ALA A 86 14.37 10.23 3.38
C ALA A 86 15.64 10.42 2.56
N SER A 87 16.80 10.39 3.23
CA SER A 87 18.09 10.27 2.54
C SER A 87 18.24 8.88 1.88
N PRO A 88 19.14 8.70 0.88
CA PRO A 88 19.31 7.40 0.22
C PRO A 88 19.60 6.24 1.18
N ASP A 89 20.35 6.50 2.26
CA ASP A 89 20.70 5.48 3.26
C ASP A 89 19.49 5.10 4.16
N GLU A 90 18.67 6.09 4.54
CA GLU A 90 17.45 5.88 5.33
C GLU A 90 16.32 5.27 4.50
N MET A 91 16.30 5.55 3.19
CA MET A 91 15.31 5.01 2.27
C MET A 91 15.31 3.49 2.28
N GLN A 92 16.49 2.86 2.31
CA GLN A 92 16.60 1.41 2.39
C GLN A 92 16.03 0.87 3.71
N GLN A 93 16.36 1.51 4.84
CA GLN A 93 15.88 1.07 6.15
C GLN A 93 14.34 1.17 6.26
N LEU A 94 13.76 2.24 5.73
CA LEU A 94 12.30 2.41 5.70
C LEU A 94 11.64 1.37 4.78
N ARG A 95 12.27 1.04 3.66
CA ARG A 95 11.80 -0.06 2.78
C ARG A 95 11.79 -1.38 3.54
N ASP A 96 12.86 -1.73 4.25
CA ASP A 96 12.93 -2.96 5.04
C ASP A 96 11.81 -3.02 6.11
N VAL A 97 11.50 -1.90 6.76
CA VAL A 97 10.39 -1.81 7.73
C VAL A 97 9.03 -1.97 7.04
N ALA A 98 8.84 -1.36 5.87
CA ALA A 98 7.62 -1.52 5.09
C ALA A 98 7.44 -2.98 4.66
N GLU A 99 8.50 -3.66 4.24
CA GLU A 99 8.47 -5.07 3.86
C GLU A 99 7.99 -5.96 5.01
N VAL A 100 8.43 -5.72 6.25
CA VAL A 100 7.93 -6.47 7.42
C VAL A 100 6.40 -6.36 7.58
N LYS A 101 5.84 -5.19 7.25
CA LYS A 101 4.38 -4.97 7.30
C LYS A 101 3.64 -5.62 6.14
N LEU A 102 4.25 -5.65 4.95
CA LEU A 102 3.66 -6.20 3.73
C LEU A 102 3.83 -7.72 3.63
N MET A 103 4.86 -8.29 4.26
CA MET A 103 5.24 -9.70 4.15
C MET A 103 4.12 -10.70 4.50
N PRO A 104 3.28 -10.49 5.54
CA PRO A 104 2.17 -11.39 5.84
C PRO A 104 1.10 -11.46 4.75
N TYR A 105 1.03 -10.45 3.89
CA TYR A 105 0.06 -10.33 2.80
C TYR A 105 0.65 -10.75 1.45
N ARG A 106 1.91 -11.19 1.43
CA ARG A 106 2.59 -11.60 0.22
C ARG A 106 2.09 -12.96 -0.23
N CYS A 107 1.77 -13.02 -1.51
CA CYS A 107 1.30 -14.21 -2.20
C CYS A 107 2.50 -15.04 -2.66
N ARG A 108 2.29 -16.35 -2.91
CA ARG A 108 3.30 -17.24 -3.51
C ARG A 108 4.60 -17.42 -2.70
N LEU A 109 4.54 -17.33 -1.37
CA LEU A 109 5.66 -17.70 -0.49
C LEU A 109 5.83 -19.23 -0.46
N GLY A 110 6.76 -19.76 -1.24
CA GLY A 110 7.12 -21.19 -1.23
C GLY A 110 6.57 -22.03 -2.39
N VAL A 111 6.20 -21.40 -3.51
CA VAL A 111 5.99 -22.09 -4.80
C VAL A 111 7.29 -22.20 -5.60
#